data_AF-A0A328PEC6-F1
#
_entry.id   AF-A0A328PEC6-F1
#
_cell.length_a   1.000
_cell.length_b   1.000
_cell.length_c   1.000
_cell.angle_alpha   90.00
_cell.angle_beta   90.00
_cell.angle_gamma   90.00
#
_symmetry.space_group_name_H-M   'P 1'
#
loop_
_entity.id
_entity.type
_entity.pdbx_description
1 polymer ?
#
loop_
_entity_poly.entity_id
_entity_poly.type
_entity_poly.pdbx_seq_one_letter_code
_entity_poly.pdbx_strand_id
1 'polypeptide(L)'
;MALKNLILGYRKITGKSLDELAKELEVPKTVVEGLESGEIKHPTPTLLSKIKRLTRGLDEKELEAIGRGYRIKDFLGNYFKYFLRGLSKEKGIKTSEIKEMPPTELYKLIGKLDEDFIKITDKGRIASHS
;
A
#
# COMPACT_ATOMS: atom_id res chain seq x y z
N MET A 1 -7.19 12.50 -1.25
CA MET A 1 -5.78 12.08 -1.33
C MET A 1 -5.35 11.57 0.04
N ALA A 2 -5.03 10.29 0.16
CA ALA A 2 -4.50 9.71 1.38
C ALA A 2 -2.97 9.82 1.35
N LEU A 3 -2.43 10.96 1.81
CA LEU A 3 -1.00 11.29 1.75
C LEU A 3 -0.09 10.15 2.24
N LYS A 4 -0.48 9.49 3.33
CA LYS A 4 0.23 8.33 3.88
C LYS A 4 0.39 7.17 2.90
N ASN A 5 -0.62 6.92 2.07
CA ASN A 5 -0.58 5.88 1.05
C ASN A 5 0.22 6.35 -0.17
N LEU A 6 0.11 7.63 -0.55
CA LEU A 6 0.88 8.20 -1.64
C LEU A 6 2.40 8.06 -1.39
N ILE A 7 2.86 8.47 -0.20
CA ILE A 7 4.28 8.41 0.18
C ILE A 7 4.78 6.96 0.25
N LEU A 8 4.03 6.10 0.93
CA LEU A 8 4.38 4.68 1.02
C LEU A 8 4.42 4.03 -0.37
N GLY A 9 3.42 4.32 -1.21
CA GLY A 9 3.37 3.83 -2.59
C GLY A 9 4.59 4.24 -3.39
N TYR A 10 4.94 5.53 -3.38
CA TYR A 10 6.13 6.05 -4.03
C TYR A 10 7.41 5.34 -3.57
N ARG A 11 7.60 5.18 -2.25
CA ARG A 11 8.78 4.51 -1.70
C ARG A 11 8.87 3.05 -2.15
N LYS A 12 7.74 2.34 -2.16
CA LYS A 12 7.69 0.93 -2.53
C LYS A 12 7.96 0.70 -4.02
N ILE A 13 7.47 1.57 -4.91
CA ILE A 13 7.74 1.41 -6.36
C ILE A 13 9.17 1.79 -6.74
N THR A 14 9.77 2.73 -6.00
CA THR A 14 11.14 3.18 -6.27
C THR A 14 12.19 2.34 -5.54
N GLY A 15 11.77 1.44 -4.65
CA GLY A 15 12.66 0.61 -3.85
C GLY A 15 13.46 1.38 -2.79
N LYS A 16 13.14 2.66 -2.56
CA LYS A 16 13.90 3.53 -1.66
C LYS A 16 13.75 3.13 -0.20
N SER A 17 14.82 3.30 0.55
CA SER A 17 14.80 3.33 2.00
C SER A 17 14.14 4.61 2.54
N LEU A 18 13.78 4.61 3.82
CA LEU A 18 13.27 5.81 4.49
C LEU A 18 14.34 6.93 4.49
N ASP A 19 15.61 6.56 4.64
CA ASP A 19 16.74 7.48 4.66
C ASP A 19 16.97 8.16 3.30
N GLU A 20 16.86 7.40 2.19
CA GLU A 20 16.93 7.97 0.84
C GLU A 20 15.77 8.91 0.54
N LEU A 21 14.54 8.52 0.91
CA LEU A 21 13.37 9.36 0.73
C LEU A 21 13.43 10.64 1.59
N ALA A 22 13.94 10.53 2.82
CA ALA A 22 14.15 11.66 3.71
C ALA A 22 15.15 12.66 3.13
N LYS A 23 16.25 12.18 2.54
CA LYS A 23 17.22 13.00 1.83
C LYS A 23 16.59 13.73 0.64
N GLU A 24 15.79 13.05 -0.18
CA GLU A 24 15.10 13.68 -1.33
C GLU A 24 14.08 14.75 -0.93
N LEU A 25 13.43 14.57 0.21
CA LEU A 25 12.50 15.53 0.78
C LEU A 25 13.22 16.63 1.59
N GLU A 26 14.51 16.47 1.86
CA GLU A 26 15.33 17.29 2.76
C GLU A 26 14.64 17.47 4.13
N VAL A 27 14.20 16.35 4.70
CA VAL A 27 13.58 16.29 6.03
C VAL A 27 14.23 15.17 6.86
N PRO A 28 14.10 15.20 8.19
CA PRO A 28 14.49 14.07 9.02
C PRO A 28 13.70 12.80 8.66
N LYS A 29 14.32 11.63 8.82
CA LYS A 29 13.70 10.31 8.62
C LYS A 29 12.36 10.16 9.37
N THR A 30 12.29 10.66 10.60
CA THR A 30 11.09 10.63 11.44
C THR A 30 9.90 11.35 10.81
N VAL A 31 10.14 12.36 9.96
CA VAL A 31 9.06 13.03 9.21
C VAL A 31 8.50 12.10 8.15
N VAL A 32 9.35 11.34 7.44
CA VAL A 32 8.89 10.36 6.46
C VAL A 32 8.12 9.23 7.14
N GLU A 33 8.61 8.74 8.29
CA GLU A 33 7.90 7.75 9.11
C GLU A 33 6.52 8.27 9.55
N GLY A 34 6.45 9.52 10.03
CA GLY A 34 5.19 10.16 10.42
C GLY A 34 4.23 10.39 9.26
N LEU A 35 4.74 10.69 8.06
CA LEU A 35 3.93 10.77 6.84
C LEU A 35 3.36 9.40 6.47
N GLU A 36 4.18 8.35 6.47
CA GLU A 36 3.77 6.99 6.11
C GLU A 36 2.85 6.35 7.15
N SER A 37 3.04 6.62 8.44
CA SER A 37 2.16 6.13 9.50
C SER A 37 0.79 6.85 9.45
N GLY A 38 0.80 8.12 9.04
CA GLY A 38 -0.36 9.01 9.02
C GLY A 38 -0.48 9.87 10.29
N GLU A 39 0.56 9.90 11.12
CA GLU A 39 0.70 10.84 12.23
C GLU A 39 0.75 12.29 11.72
N ILE A 40 1.49 12.53 10.63
CA ILE A 40 1.56 13.84 9.98
C ILE A 40 0.45 13.91 8.91
N LYS A 41 -0.72 14.42 9.32
CA LYS A 41 -1.88 14.59 8.43
C LYS A 41 -1.79 15.85 7.56
N HIS A 42 -1.16 16.90 8.09
CA HIS A 42 -1.08 18.22 7.48
C HIS A 42 0.39 18.67 7.40
N PRO A 43 1.16 18.22 6.39
CA PRO A 43 2.52 18.70 6.18
C PRO A 43 2.54 20.20 5.88
N THR A 44 3.68 20.84 6.11
CA THR A 44 3.87 22.24 5.71
C THR A 44 3.69 22.40 4.20
N PRO A 45 3.26 23.58 3.71
CA PRO A 45 3.10 23.82 2.27
C PRO A 45 4.37 23.52 1.46
N THR A 46 5.54 23.85 2.03
CA THR A 46 6.86 23.56 1.47
C THR A 46 7.09 22.06 1.29
N LEU A 47 6.81 21.26 2.33
CA LEU A 47 6.95 19.80 2.26
C LEU A 47 5.96 19.19 1.28
N LEU A 48 4.71 19.67 1.25
CA LEU A 48 3.70 19.22 0.29
C LEU A 48 4.12 19.51 -1.15
N SER A 49 4.72 20.68 -1.41
CA SER A 49 5.26 21.03 -2.73
C SER A 49 6.37 20.08 -3.17
N LYS A 50 7.28 19.72 -2.26
CA LYS A 50 8.33 18.73 -2.53
C LYS A 50 7.75 17.36 -2.85
N ILE A 51 6.75 16.91 -2.09
CA ILE A 51 6.05 15.65 -2.33
C ILE A 51 5.40 15.64 -3.72
N LYS A 52 4.67 16.69 -4.09
CA LYS A 52 4.08 16.84 -5.43
C LYS A 52 5.12 16.82 -6.55
N ARG A 53 6.30 17.38 -6.30
CA ARG A 53 7.41 17.36 -7.26
C ARG A 53 7.99 15.95 -7.41
N LEU A 54 8.12 15.20 -6.31
CA LEU A 54 8.61 13.82 -6.33
C LEU A 54 7.65 12.88 -7.06
N THR A 55 6.33 13.07 -6.90
CA THR A 55 5.32 12.24 -7.55
C THR A 55 4.94 12.73 -8.95
N ARG A 56 5.60 13.77 -9.46
CA ARG A 56 5.27 14.37 -10.76
C ARG A 56 5.50 13.38 -11.90
N GLY A 57 4.48 13.23 -12.75
CA GLY A 57 4.52 12.30 -13.89
C GLY A 57 4.18 10.86 -13.54
N LEU A 58 3.92 10.58 -12.26
CA LEU A 58 3.37 9.30 -11.80
C LEU A 58 1.86 9.42 -11.61
N ASP A 59 1.14 8.30 -11.75
CA ASP A 59 -0.27 8.25 -11.41
C ASP A 59 -0.43 8.17 -9.87
N GLU A 60 -0.83 9.28 -9.27
CA GLU A 60 -1.05 9.37 -7.82
C GLU A 60 -2.07 8.35 -7.32
N LYS A 61 -3.11 8.03 -8.10
CA LYS A 61 -4.11 7.03 -7.70
C LYS A 61 -3.51 5.63 -7.67
N GLU A 62 -2.59 5.33 -8.59
CA GLU A 62 -1.87 4.06 -8.57
C GLU A 62 -0.92 3.96 -7.38
N LEU A 63 -0.19 5.04 -7.08
CA LEU A 63 0.66 5.10 -5.89
C LEU A 63 -0.16 4.93 -4.61
N GLU A 64 -1.30 5.61 -4.49
CA GLU A 64 -2.20 5.46 -3.35
C GLU A 64 -2.73 4.02 -3.22
N ALA A 65 -3.09 3.37 -4.33
CA ALA A 65 -3.51 1.98 -4.32
C ALA A 65 -2.37 1.07 -3.84
N ILE A 66 -1.16 1.21 -4.39
CA ILE A 66 -0.01 0.41 -3.99
C ILE A 66 0.27 0.59 -2.49
N GLY A 67 0.32 1.84 -2.01
CA GLY A 67 0.52 2.14 -0.59
C GLY A 67 -0.56 1.52 0.29
N ARG A 68 -1.84 1.63 -0.10
CA ARG A 68 -2.95 0.98 0.64
C ARG A 68 -2.79 -0.54 0.67
N GLY A 69 -2.41 -1.16 -0.44
CA GLY A 69 -2.19 -2.60 -0.52
C GLY A 69 -1.10 -3.10 0.43
N TYR A 70 0.04 -2.39 0.49
CA TYR A 70 1.09 -2.68 1.46
C TYR A 70 0.61 -2.55 2.92
N ARG A 71 -0.16 -1.51 3.24
CA ARG A 71 -0.73 -1.36 4.60
C ARG A 71 -1.68 -2.47 4.98
N ILE A 72 -2.54 -2.93 4.05
CA ILE A 72 -3.44 -4.05 4.30
C ILE A 72 -2.63 -5.32 4.60
N LYS A 73 -1.58 -5.58 3.82
CA LYS A 73 -0.69 -6.72 4.03
C LYS A 73 0.03 -6.66 5.39
N ASP A 74 0.55 -5.49 5.76
CA ASP A 74 1.23 -5.31 7.05
C ASP A 74 0.24 -5.40 8.23
N PHE A 75 -0.99 -4.87 8.08
CA PHE A 75 -2.04 -4.98 9.08
C PHE A 75 -2.47 -6.43 9.33
N LEU A 76 -2.65 -7.21 8.25
CA LEU A 76 -3.11 -8.59 8.35
C LEU A 76 -2.04 -9.56 8.84
N GLY A 77 -0.75 -9.26 8.60
CA GLY A 77 0.37 -10.09 9.01
C GLY A 77 0.17 -11.57 8.61
N ASN A 78 0.15 -12.46 9.60
CA ASN A 78 -0.02 -13.90 9.39
C ASN A 78 -1.38 -14.30 8.78
N TYR A 79 -2.40 -13.43 8.88
CA TYR A 79 -3.72 -13.66 8.29
C TYR A 79 -3.78 -13.32 6.80
N PHE A 80 -2.75 -12.68 6.24
CA PHE A 80 -2.71 -12.30 4.83
C PHE A 80 -2.89 -13.50 3.88
N LYS A 81 -2.43 -14.70 4.28
CA LYS A 81 -2.64 -15.94 3.51
C LYS A 81 -4.13 -16.29 3.33
N TYR A 82 -4.98 -15.97 4.31
CA TYR A 82 -6.42 -16.18 4.21
C TYR A 82 -7.07 -15.11 3.35
N PHE A 83 -6.61 -13.88 3.45
CA PHE A 83 -7.02 -12.79 2.56
C PHE A 83 -6.80 -13.15 1.08
N LEU A 84 -5.62 -13.65 0.71
CA LEU A 84 -5.35 -14.06 -0.68
C LEU A 84 -6.30 -15.16 -1.18
N ARG A 85 -6.67 -16.11 -0.30
CA ARG A 85 -7.66 -17.15 -0.61
C ARG A 85 -9.07 -16.59 -0.78
N GLY A 86 -9.46 -15.63 0.06
CA GLY A 86 -10.73 -14.92 -0.07
C GLY A 86 -10.77 -14.12 -1.37
N LEU A 87 -9.70 -13.38 -1.67
CA LEU A 87 -9.57 -12.59 -2.90
C LEU A 87 -9.70 -13.47 -4.15
N SER A 88 -9.10 -14.67 -4.11
CA SER A 88 -9.22 -15.67 -5.17
C SER A 88 -10.68 -16.06 -5.43
N LYS A 89 -11.48 -16.24 -4.37
CA LYS A 89 -12.92 -16.53 -4.51
C LYS A 89 -13.71 -15.33 -5.01
N GLU A 90 -13.47 -14.13 -4.47
CA GLU A 90 -14.24 -12.94 -4.81
C GLU A 90 -13.98 -12.45 -6.25
N LYS A 91 -12.74 -12.55 -6.73
CA LYS A 91 -12.35 -12.06 -8.07
C LYS A 91 -12.26 -13.17 -9.12
N GLY A 92 -12.43 -14.43 -8.75
CA GLY A 92 -12.30 -15.57 -9.66
C GLY A 92 -10.88 -15.81 -10.18
N ILE A 93 -9.87 -15.19 -9.57
CA ILE A 93 -8.45 -15.34 -9.93
C ILE A 93 -7.88 -16.51 -9.12
N LYS A 94 -7.12 -17.43 -9.74
CA LYS A 94 -6.55 -18.56 -8.98
C LYS A 94 -5.55 -18.05 -7.94
N THR A 95 -5.52 -18.70 -6.77
CA THR A 95 -4.58 -18.32 -5.70
C THR A 95 -3.11 -18.46 -6.14
N SER A 96 -2.79 -19.39 -7.04
CA SER A 96 -1.45 -19.51 -7.65
C SER A 96 -1.09 -18.28 -8.46
N GLU A 97 -2.00 -17.82 -9.34
CA GLU A 97 -1.80 -16.62 -10.16
C GLU A 97 -1.59 -15.37 -9.28
N ILE A 98 -2.36 -15.22 -8.21
CA ILE A 98 -2.19 -14.12 -7.25
C ILE A 98 -0.81 -14.16 -6.57
N LYS A 99 -0.27 -15.35 -6.29
CA LYS A 99 1.05 -15.51 -5.65
C LYS A 99 2.21 -15.26 -6.61
N GLU A 100 2.00 -15.48 -7.89
CA GLU A 100 2.99 -15.26 -8.95
C GLU A 100 2.98 -13.82 -9.47
N MET A 101 1.95 -13.01 -9.13
CA MET A 101 1.91 -11.60 -9.49
C MET A 101 3.12 -10.84 -8.94
N PRO A 102 3.72 -9.93 -9.74
CA PRO A 102 4.71 -8.99 -9.25
C PRO A 102 4.18 -8.22 -8.02
N PRO A 103 5.01 -7.97 -6.99
CA PRO A 103 4.55 -7.31 -5.76
C PRO A 103 3.79 -6.00 -6.02
N THR A 104 4.27 -5.18 -6.93
CA THR A 104 3.64 -3.90 -7.29
C THR A 104 2.22 -4.09 -7.85
N GLU A 105 2.01 -5.08 -8.73
CA GLU A 105 0.70 -5.38 -9.31
C GLU A 105 -0.24 -5.98 -8.28
N LEU A 106 0.25 -6.90 -7.45
CA LEU A 106 -0.50 -7.49 -6.36
C LEU A 106 -1.01 -6.41 -5.38
N TYR A 107 -0.13 -5.53 -4.90
CA TYR A 107 -0.52 -4.51 -3.93
C TYR A 107 -1.38 -3.41 -4.56
N LYS A 108 -1.17 -3.10 -5.84
CA LYS A 108 -2.08 -2.23 -6.60
C LYS A 108 -3.48 -2.82 -6.69
N LEU A 109 -3.61 -4.12 -7.01
CA LEU A 109 -4.90 -4.82 -7.04
C LEU A 109 -5.58 -4.77 -5.67
N ILE A 110 -4.86 -5.13 -4.62
CA ILE A 110 -5.37 -5.16 -3.24
C ILE A 110 -5.83 -3.77 -2.79
N GLY A 111 -5.05 -2.73 -3.09
CA GLY A 111 -5.38 -1.37 -2.69
C GLY A 111 -6.55 -0.75 -3.45
N LYS A 112 -6.92 -1.30 -4.62
CA LYS A 112 -8.11 -0.87 -5.38
C LYS A 112 -9.40 -1.54 -4.91
N LEU A 113 -9.35 -2.46 -3.94
CA LEU A 113 -10.55 -3.11 -3.45
C LEU A 113 -11.42 -2.12 -2.66
N ASP A 114 -12.65 -1.93 -3.11
CA ASP A 114 -13.67 -1.19 -2.35
C ASP A 114 -14.26 -2.05 -1.23
N GLU A 115 -14.19 -3.38 -1.38
CA GLU A 115 -14.66 -4.38 -0.42
C GLU A 115 -13.85 -4.35 0.90
N ASP A 116 -14.53 -4.66 2.00
CA ASP A 116 -13.93 -4.78 3.31
C ASP A 116 -12.94 -5.97 3.35
N PHE A 117 -11.66 -5.65 3.45
CA PHE A 117 -10.59 -6.64 3.46
C PHE A 117 -10.70 -7.63 4.64
N ILE A 118 -11.38 -7.26 5.74
CA ILE A 118 -11.68 -8.17 6.85
C ILE A 118 -12.67 -9.25 6.38
N LYS A 119 -13.76 -8.84 5.71
CA LYS A 119 -14.75 -9.79 5.16
C LYS A 119 -14.11 -10.74 4.14
N ILE A 120 -13.24 -10.23 3.27
CA ILE A 120 -12.49 -11.06 2.32
C ILE A 120 -11.62 -12.08 3.08
N THR A 121 -10.91 -11.63 4.13
CA THR A 121 -10.08 -12.50 4.97
C THR A 121 -10.90 -13.61 5.63
N ASP A 122 -12.06 -13.28 6.20
CA ASP A 122 -12.93 -14.24 6.86
C ASP A 122 -13.49 -15.29 5.88
N LYS A 123 -13.92 -14.89 4.69
CA LYS A 123 -14.33 -15.82 3.63
C LYS A 123 -13.21 -16.80 3.29
N GLY A 124 -11.98 -16.32 3.20
CA GLY A 124 -10.81 -17.16 2.94
C GLY A 124 -10.43 -18.10 4.09
N ARG A 125 -10.70 -17.70 5.34
CA ARG A 125 -10.52 -18.55 6.54
C ARG A 125 -11.58 -19.65 6.62
N ILE A 126 -12.84 -19.35 6.32
CA ILE A 126 -13.91 -20.36 6.27
C ILE A 126 -13.58 -21.40 5.19
N ALA A 127 -13.17 -20.93 4.02
CA ALA A 127 -12.77 -21.76 2.89
C ALA A 127 -11.59 -22.69 3.17
N SER A 128 -10.77 -22.43 4.19
CA SER A 128 -9.63 -23.29 4.53
C SER A 128 -9.98 -24.44 5.47
N HIS A 129 -11.19 -24.43 6.03
CA HIS A 129 -11.69 -25.45 6.95
C HIS A 129 -12.87 -26.24 6.33
N SER A 130 -13.18 -25.96 5.06
CA SER A 130 -14.16 -26.69 4.23
C SER A 130 -13.41 -27.68 3.35
#